data_AF-A0A6B3HFW5-F1
#
_entry.id   AF-A0A6B3HFW5-F1
#
_cell.length_a   1.000
_cell.length_b   1.000
_cell.length_c   1.000
_cell.angle_alpha   90.00
_cell.angle_beta   90.00
_cell.angle_gamma   90.00
#
_symmetry.space_group_name_H-M   'P 1'
#
loop_
_entity.id
_entity.type
_entity.pdbx_description
1 polymer ?
#
loop_
_entity_poly.entity_id
_entity_poly.type
_entity_poly.pdbx_seq_one_letter_code
_entity_poly.pdbx_strand_id
1 'polypeptide(L)'
;MSEHRPQAAAPDRIGTDVAHNARVWNYWLGGKDNYPVDRAVGDQVTGMYPSIGEVARADRAFLGRAVRHLAGDVGIDQFLDIGTGLPTADNTH
;
A
#
# COMPACT_ATOMS: atom_id res chain seq x y z
N MET A 1 2.36 46.59 13.44
CA MET A 1 1.51 45.52 13.99
C MET A 1 1.59 44.36 13.04
N SER A 2 2.28 43.28 13.42
CA SER A 2 2.41 42.09 12.59
C SER A 2 1.22 41.18 12.88
N GLU A 3 0.34 41.00 11.90
CA GLU A 3 -0.81 40.12 12.03
C GLU A 3 -0.33 38.66 12.08
N HIS A 4 -0.51 38.03 13.24
CA HIS A 4 -0.27 36.61 13.43
C HIS A 4 -1.45 35.84 12.82
N ARG A 5 -1.33 35.45 11.55
CA ARG A 5 -2.29 34.56 10.91
C ARG A 5 -2.32 33.24 11.69
N PRO A 6 -3.48 32.76 12.19
CA PRO A 6 -3.53 31.51 12.91
C PRO A 6 -3.05 30.38 11.99
N GLN A 7 -2.04 29.65 12.45
CA GLN A 7 -1.56 28.45 11.77
C GLN A 7 -2.67 27.40 11.87
N ALA A 8 -3.21 26.99 10.72
CA ALA A 8 -4.18 25.90 10.68
C ALA A 8 -3.60 24.67 11.39
N ALA A 9 -4.42 24.00 12.20
CA ALA A 9 -4.03 22.75 12.85
C ALA A 9 -3.45 21.81 11.79
N ALA A 10 -2.26 21.25 12.06
CA ALA A 10 -1.64 20.33 11.13
C ALA A 10 -2.63 19.17 10.85
N PRO A 11 -2.87 18.82 9.58
CA PRO A 11 -3.77 17.73 9.26
C PRO A 11 -3.33 16.46 9.98
N ASP A 12 -4.30 15.63 10.38
CA ASP A 12 -4.02 14.30 10.90
C ASP A 12 -3.05 13.60 9.94
N ARG A 13 -1.85 13.25 10.44
CA ARG A 13 -0.76 12.73 9.63
C ARG A 13 -1.13 11.46 8.88
N ILE A 14 -2.10 10.70 9.41
CA ILE A 14 -2.59 9.50 8.76
C ILE A 14 -3.67 9.84 7.73
N GLY A 15 -4.50 10.86 7.93
CA GLY A 15 -5.57 11.21 6.98
C GLY A 15 -6.49 10.03 6.73
N THR A 16 -7.32 9.70 7.72
CA THR A 16 -8.18 8.50 7.69
C THR A 16 -9.51 8.71 6.94
N ASP A 17 -9.74 9.93 6.47
CA ASP A 17 -10.90 10.41 5.73
C ASP A 17 -10.65 10.52 4.21
N VAL A 18 -9.40 10.34 3.76
CA VAL A 18 -9.02 10.29 2.35
C VAL A 18 -8.38 8.94 2.04
N ALA A 19 -8.86 8.29 0.98
CA ALA A 19 -8.33 6.99 0.57
C ALA A 19 -6.86 7.08 0.13
N HIS A 20 -6.07 6.07 0.49
CA HIS A 20 -4.64 5.98 0.17
C HIS A 20 -4.34 4.66 -0.56
N ASN A 21 -3.61 4.73 -1.68
CA ASN A 21 -3.30 3.56 -2.52
C ASN A 21 -2.73 2.35 -1.74
N ALA A 22 -1.77 2.55 -0.84
CA ALA A 22 -1.17 1.47 -0.06
C ALA A 22 -2.19 0.75 0.84
N ARG A 23 -3.19 1.47 1.36
CA ARG A 23 -4.28 0.92 2.18
C ARG A 23 -5.32 0.20 1.36
N VAL A 24 -5.63 0.71 0.17
CA VAL A 24 -6.51 0.02 -0.80
C VAL A 24 -5.87 -1.30 -1.23
N TRP A 25 -4.55 -1.32 -1.50
CA TRP A 25 -3.82 -2.55 -1.81
C TRP A 25 -3.82 -3.52 -0.63
N ASN A 26 -3.60 -3.01 0.59
CA ASN A 26 -3.71 -3.79 1.81
C ASN A 26 -5.09 -4.45 1.95
N TYR A 27 -6.17 -3.73 1.64
CA TYR A 27 -7.53 -4.27 1.64
C TYR A 27 -7.71 -5.42 0.64
N TRP A 28 -7.29 -5.27 -0.62
CA TRP A 28 -7.38 -6.35 -1.62
C TRP A 28 -6.56 -7.59 -1.28
N LEU A 29 -5.48 -7.41 -0.50
CA LEU A 29 -4.66 -8.50 0.03
C LEU A 29 -5.25 -9.15 1.30
N GLY A 30 -6.41 -8.68 1.79
CA GLY A 30 -7.03 -9.18 3.01
C GLY A 30 -6.39 -8.67 4.31
N GLY A 31 -5.58 -7.61 4.22
CA GLY A 31 -4.99 -6.94 5.37
C GLY A 31 -6.01 -6.09 6.14
N LYS A 32 -5.60 -5.65 7.33
CA LYS A 32 -6.44 -4.87 8.26
C LYS A 32 -6.03 -3.40 8.38
N ASP A 33 -4.92 -3.00 7.77
CA ASP A 33 -4.37 -1.65 7.85
C ASP A 33 -4.99 -0.77 6.76
N ASN A 34 -6.31 -0.61 6.87
CA ASN A 34 -7.14 0.17 5.96
C ASN A 34 -8.35 0.75 6.70
N TYR A 35 -8.77 1.92 6.28
CA TYR A 35 -9.91 2.65 6.83
C TYR A 35 -11.16 2.47 5.94
N PRO A 36 -12.37 2.84 6.43
CA PRO A 36 -13.59 2.73 5.65
C PRO A 36 -13.52 3.38 4.25
N VAL A 37 -12.84 4.52 4.13
CA VAL A 37 -12.67 5.22 2.83
C VAL A 37 -11.82 4.44 1.85
N ASP A 38 -10.82 3.69 2.32
CA ASP A 38 -9.98 2.83 1.49
C ASP A 38 -10.79 1.64 0.96
N ARG A 39 -11.59 1.00 1.83
CA ARG A 39 -12.46 -0.12 1.45
C ARG A 39 -13.53 0.30 0.45
N ALA A 40 -14.15 1.46 0.66
CA ALA A 40 -15.15 1.99 -0.26
C ALA A 40 -14.58 2.18 -1.68
N VAL A 41 -13.38 2.75 -1.79
CA VAL A 41 -12.67 2.86 -3.08
C VAL A 41 -12.31 1.48 -3.63
N GLY A 42 -11.81 0.57 -2.77
CA GLY A 42 -11.48 -0.79 -3.14
C GLY A 42 -12.67 -1.57 -3.70
N ASP A 43 -13.84 -1.44 -3.10
CA ASP A 43 -15.09 -2.08 -3.52
C ASP A 43 -15.60 -1.48 -4.82
N GLN A 44 -15.54 -0.16 -4.99
CA GLN A 44 -15.91 0.51 -6.25
C GLN A 44 -15.04 0.01 -7.41
N VAL A 45 -13.73 -0.08 -7.21
CA VAL A 45 -12.81 -0.60 -8.23
C VAL A 45 -13.07 -2.09 -8.50
N THR A 46 -13.32 -2.89 -7.46
CA THR A 46 -13.68 -4.31 -7.63
C THR A 46 -14.97 -4.46 -8.46
N GLY A 47 -15.95 -3.57 -8.28
CA GLY A 47 -17.17 -3.53 -9.09
C GLY A 47 -16.90 -3.26 -10.58
N MET A 48 -15.87 -2.48 -10.91
CA MET A 48 -15.45 -2.20 -12.29
C MET A 48 -14.50 -3.28 -12.84
N TYR A 49 -13.65 -3.84 -11.99
CA TYR A 49 -12.64 -4.84 -12.34
C TYR A 49 -12.62 -5.98 -11.31
N PRO A 50 -13.48 -7.00 -11.48
CA PRO A 50 -13.69 -8.05 -10.48
C PRO A 50 -12.44 -8.87 -10.11
N SER A 51 -11.46 -9.00 -11.02
CA SER A 51 -10.24 -9.77 -10.76
C SER A 51 -9.14 -8.98 -10.08
N ILE A 52 -9.36 -7.72 -9.67
CA ILE A 52 -8.31 -6.88 -9.07
C ILE A 52 -7.69 -7.51 -7.81
N GLY A 53 -8.48 -8.23 -7.00
CA GLY A 53 -7.97 -8.94 -5.83
C GLY A 53 -7.03 -10.09 -6.20
N GLU A 54 -7.30 -10.79 -7.31
CA GLU A 54 -6.39 -11.83 -7.84
C GLU A 54 -5.10 -11.21 -8.36
N VAL A 55 -5.20 -10.08 -9.06
CA VAL A 55 -4.04 -9.32 -9.53
C VAL A 55 -3.16 -8.88 -8.35
N ALA A 56 -3.75 -8.34 -7.29
CA ALA A 56 -3.00 -7.93 -6.10
C ALA A 56 -2.21 -9.08 -5.48
N ARG A 57 -2.83 -10.26 -5.35
CA ARG A 57 -2.15 -11.47 -4.85
C ARG A 57 -1.07 -11.96 -5.81
N ALA A 58 -1.33 -11.94 -7.11
CA ALA A 58 -0.37 -12.38 -8.13
C ALA A 58 0.86 -11.47 -8.20
N ASP A 59 0.66 -10.16 -8.12
CA ASP A 59 1.70 -9.14 -8.05
C ASP A 59 2.59 -9.36 -6.80
N ARG A 60 1.95 -9.61 -5.65
CA ARG A 60 2.70 -9.92 -4.43
C ARG A 60 3.52 -11.21 -4.54
N ALA A 61 2.92 -12.26 -5.09
CA ALA A 61 3.62 -13.51 -5.32
C ALA A 61 4.79 -13.35 -6.31
N PHE A 62 4.64 -12.48 -7.32
CA PHE A 62 5.70 -12.15 -8.26
C PHE A 62 6.88 -11.46 -7.58
N LEU A 63 6.62 -10.42 -6.77
CA LEU A 63 7.66 -9.73 -5.99
C LEU A 63 8.48 -10.73 -5.17
N GLY A 64 7.82 -11.63 -4.44
CA GLY A 64 8.51 -12.66 -3.66
C GLY A 64 9.36 -13.61 -4.50
N ARG A 65 8.89 -14.02 -5.69
CA ARG A 65 9.69 -14.86 -6.61
C ARG A 65 10.89 -14.10 -7.19
N ALA A 66 10.67 -12.84 -7.58
CA ALA A 66 11.71 -11.99 -8.15
C ALA A 66 12.84 -11.75 -7.14
N VAL A 67 12.50 -11.36 -5.91
CA VAL A 67 13.51 -11.14 -4.85
C VAL A 67 14.25 -12.43 -4.50
N ARG A 68 13.55 -13.57 -4.38
CA ARG A 68 14.22 -14.87 -4.14
C ARG A 68 15.19 -15.23 -5.26
N HIS A 69 14.83 -15.02 -6.52
CA HIS A 69 15.71 -15.28 -7.65
C HIS A 69 16.94 -14.34 -7.63
N LEU A 70 16.72 -13.04 -7.41
CA LEU A 70 17.80 -12.06 -7.36
C LEU A 70 18.78 -12.34 -6.20
N ALA A 71 18.26 -12.67 -5.02
CA ALA A 71 19.08 -12.96 -3.84
C ALA A 71 19.78 -14.33 -3.94
N GLY A 72 19.09 -15.35 -4.47
CA GLY A 72 19.58 -16.72 -4.53
C GLY A 72 20.45 -17.01 -5.75
N ASP A 73 19.85 -16.93 -6.94
CA ASP A 73 20.49 -17.38 -8.18
C ASP A 73 21.43 -16.34 -8.77
N VAL A 74 21.07 -15.05 -8.65
CA VAL A 74 21.87 -13.93 -9.20
C VAL A 74 22.92 -13.43 -8.19
N GLY A 75 22.69 -13.62 -6.90
CA GLY A 75 23.62 -13.23 -5.83
C GLY A 75 23.60 -11.74 -5.49
N ILE A 76 22.47 -11.04 -5.69
CA ILE A 76 22.29 -9.65 -5.25
C ILE A 76 22.06 -9.61 -3.74
N ASP A 77 22.82 -8.80 -3.02
CA ASP A 77 22.78 -8.69 -1.55
C ASP A 77 22.31 -7.32 -1.04
N GLN A 78 22.02 -6.37 -1.92
CA GLN A 78 21.50 -5.04 -1.58
C GLN A 78 20.25 -4.72 -2.39
N PHE A 79 19.21 -4.28 -1.70
CA PHE A 79 17.91 -3.95 -2.29
C PHE A 79 17.47 -2.55 -1.84
N LEU A 80 16.95 -1.78 -2.80
CA LEU A 80 16.24 -0.53 -2.56
C LEU A 80 14.79 -0.73 -3.03
N ASP A 81 13.88 -0.84 -2.07
CA ASP A 81 12.44 -0.96 -2.32
C ASP A 81 11.77 0.40 -2.16
N ILE A 82 11.19 0.91 -3.24
CA ILE A 82 10.54 2.23 -3.30
C ILE A 82 9.04 2.00 -3.48
N GLY A 83 8.26 2.43 -2.50
CA GLY A 83 6.83 2.14 -2.47
C GLY A 83 6.53 0.75 -1.93
N THR A 84 7.24 0.34 -0.87
CA THR A 84 7.15 -0.97 -0.19
C THR A 84 5.74 -1.38 0.22
N GLY A 85 4.83 -0.40 0.31
CA GLY A 85 3.45 -0.59 0.76
C GLY A 85 3.34 -0.71 2.29
N LEU A 86 2.19 -1.18 2.74
CA LEU A 86 1.98 -1.48 4.17
C LEU A 86 2.42 -2.90 4.49
N PRO A 87 2.83 -3.17 5.74
CA PRO A 87 3.19 -4.51 6.13
C PRO A 87 2.06 -5.52 5.87
N THR A 88 2.36 -6.55 5.08
CA THR A 88 1.52 -7.75 4.91
C THR A 88 2.31 -8.99 5.32
N ALA A 89 1.70 -10.17 5.32
CA ALA A 89 2.34 -11.39 5.83
C ALA A 89 3.67 -11.77 5.12
N ASP A 90 3.87 -11.35 3.87
CA ASP A 90 5.04 -11.68 3.05
C ASP A 90 5.78 -10.43 2.55
N ASN A 91 6.22 -9.51 3.42
CA ASN A 91 7.03 -8.37 2.99
C ASN A 91 8.45 -8.74 2.60
N THR A 92 9.02 -7.90 1.74
CA THR A 92 10.44 -7.89 1.36
C THR A 92 11.37 -7.54 2.53
N HIS A 93 10.80 -7.06 3.66
CA HIS A 93 11.49 -6.64 4.89
C HIS A 93 10.86 -7.27 6.13
#